data_AF-M4ZC43-F1
#
_entry.id   AF-M4ZC43-F1
#
_cell.length_a   1.000
_cell.length_b   1.000
_cell.length_c   1.000
_cell.angle_alpha   90.00
_cell.angle_beta   90.00
_cell.angle_gamma   90.00
#
_symmetry.space_group_name_H-M   'P 1'
#
loop_
_entity.id
_entity.type
_entity.pdbx_description
1 polymer ?
#
loop_
_entity_poly.entity_id
_entity_poly.type
_entity_poly.pdbx_seq_one_letter_code
_entity_poly.pdbx_strand_id
1 'polypeptide(L)'
;MTEALTESEKAQQIVAALRSAEASPPDAALQTLNGLMGLVRSPSAEQPLEVEEARSAAFMSICEVGKALHRGQPTDALWPAAVSASQRWLALVK
;
A
#
# COMPACT_ATOMS: atom_id res chain seq x y z
N MET A 1 -12.85 1.68 -23.03
CA MET A 1 -11.60 1.12 -22.47
C MET A 1 -11.32 1.88 -21.20
N THR A 2 -11.50 1.28 -20.02
CA THR A 2 -11.03 1.91 -18.78
C THR A 2 -9.51 1.82 -18.85
N GLU A 3 -8.83 2.96 -19.00
CA GLU A 3 -7.37 3.01 -18.94
C GLU A 3 -6.91 2.36 -17.63
N ALA A 4 -6.00 1.39 -17.74
CA ALA A 4 -5.41 0.77 -16.56
C ALA A 4 -4.52 1.81 -15.86
N LEU A 5 -4.69 1.99 -14.55
CA LEU A 5 -3.86 2.90 -13.76
C LEU A 5 -2.37 2.58 -13.97
N THR A 6 -1.58 3.63 -14.15
CA THR A 6 -0.12 3.56 -14.17
C THR A 6 0.43 3.17 -12.80
N GLU A 7 1.69 2.71 -12.75
CA GLU A 7 2.32 2.35 -11.47
C GLU A 7 2.46 3.56 -10.53
N SER A 8 2.70 4.76 -11.06
CA SER A 8 2.77 5.99 -10.26
C SER A 8 1.41 6.37 -9.65
N GLU A 9 0.34 6.26 -10.43
CA GLU A 9 -1.02 6.51 -9.94
C GLU A 9 -1.41 5.51 -8.84
N LYS A 10 -1.09 4.21 -9.03
CA LYS A 10 -1.31 3.19 -8.01
C LYS A 10 -0.53 3.51 -6.73
N ALA A 11 0.76 3.78 -6.83
CA ALA A 11 1.61 4.09 -5.68
C ALA A 11 1.12 5.35 -4.94
N GLN A 12 0.70 6.38 -5.68
CA GLN A 12 0.13 7.60 -5.12
C GLN A 12 -1.18 7.34 -4.38
N GLN A 13 -2.09 6.57 -4.98
CA GLN A 13 -3.36 6.19 -4.34
C GLN A 13 -3.13 5.41 -3.05
N ILE A 14 -2.17 4.48 -3.03
CA ILE A 14 -1.82 3.73 -1.82
C ILE A 14 -1.31 4.66 -0.72
N VAL A 15 -0.38 5.57 -1.01
CA VAL A 15 0.15 6.51 -0.01
C VAL A 15 -0.97 7.38 0.58
N ALA A 16 -1.87 7.87 -0.27
CA ALA A 16 -3.01 8.68 0.17
C ALA A 16 -3.98 7.87 1.05
N ALA A 17 -4.32 6.65 0.63
CA ALA A 17 -5.22 5.77 1.37
C ALA A 17 -4.64 5.36 2.72
N LEU A 18 -3.33 5.07 2.83
CA LEU A 18 -2.69 4.73 4.09
C LEU A 18 -2.75 5.87 5.10
N ARG A 19 -2.47 7.11 4.67
CA ARG A 19 -2.56 8.30 5.54
C ARG A 19 -3.99 8.56 6.01
N SER A 20 -4.98 8.31 5.15
CA SER A 20 -6.40 8.43 5.54
C SER A 20 -6.83 7.31 6.50
N ALA A 21 -6.37 6.08 6.27
CA ALA A 21 -6.73 4.91 7.07
C ALA A 21 -6.12 4.97 8.48
N GLU A 22 -4.90 5.50 8.62
CA GLU A 22 -4.23 5.69 9.92
C GLU A 22 -5.07 6.54 10.89
N ALA A 23 -5.80 7.54 10.38
CA ALA A 23 -6.66 8.41 11.19
C ALA A 23 -8.09 7.84 11.41
N SER A 24 -8.38 6.64 10.88
CA SER A 24 -9.73 6.07 10.89
C SER A 24 -9.90 5.02 12.00
N PRO A 25 -11.15 4.71 12.42
CA PRO A 25 -11.41 3.56 13.29
C PRO A 25 -10.92 2.24 12.65
N PRO A 26 -10.54 1.23 13.46
CA PRO A 26 -9.94 -0.02 12.97
C PRO A 26 -10.73 -0.72 11.85
N ASP A 27 -12.05 -0.81 11.96
CA ASP A 27 -12.90 -1.46 10.95
C ASP A 27 -12.90 -0.72 9.61
N ALA A 28 -12.97 0.61 9.66
CA ALA A 28 -12.92 1.47 8.47
C ALA A 28 -11.52 1.44 7.81
N ALA A 29 -10.47 1.42 8.63
CA ALA A 29 -9.10 1.25 8.18
C ALA A 29 -8.93 -0.12 7.47
N LEU A 30 -9.39 -1.21 8.08
CA LEU A 30 -9.36 -2.56 7.49
C LEU A 30 -10.08 -2.63 6.14
N GLN A 31 -11.28 -2.03 6.04
CA GLN A 31 -12.02 -1.98 4.78
C GLN A 31 -11.22 -1.25 3.69
N THR A 32 -10.57 -0.14 4.06
CA THR A 32 -9.69 0.62 3.14
C THR A 32 -8.51 -0.24 2.68
N LEU A 33 -7.77 -0.87 3.61
CA LEU A 33 -6.60 -1.70 3.30
C LEU A 33 -6.94 -2.89 2.39
N ASN A 34 -8.08 -3.54 2.62
CA ASN A 34 -8.55 -4.63 1.76
C ASN A 34 -8.81 -4.17 0.32
N GLY A 35 -9.27 -2.94 0.12
CA GLY A 35 -9.45 -2.33 -1.20
C GLY A 35 -8.14 -2.09 -1.96
N LEU A 36 -7.02 -1.91 -1.25
CA LEU A 36 -5.71 -1.66 -1.86
C LEU A 36 -5.08 -2.90 -2.51
N MET A 37 -5.54 -4.10 -2.14
CA MET A 37 -4.97 -5.38 -2.62
C MET A 37 -5.00 -5.52 -4.14
N GLY A 38 -5.97 -4.90 -4.81
CA GLY A 38 -6.06 -4.86 -6.27
C GLY A 38 -5.02 -3.94 -6.92
N LEU A 39 -4.65 -2.84 -6.25
CA LEU A 39 -3.72 -1.83 -6.78
C LEU A 39 -2.27 -2.31 -6.76
N VAL A 40 -1.94 -3.20 -5.82
CA VAL A 40 -0.57 -3.72 -5.69
C VAL A 40 -0.26 -4.78 -6.74
N ARG A 41 -1.24 -5.25 -7.53
CA ARG A 41 -0.99 -6.19 -8.63
C ARG A 41 -0.51 -5.41 -9.87
N SER A 42 0.70 -5.73 -10.34
CA SER A 42 1.18 -5.25 -11.64
C SER A 42 0.79 -6.25 -12.74
N PRO A 43 0.15 -5.80 -13.83
CA PRO A 43 -0.12 -6.64 -14.99
C PRO A 43 1.16 -6.82 -15.80
N SER A 44 2.03 -7.72 -15.33
CA SER A 44 3.02 -8.48 -16.13
C SER A 44 3.93 -7.72 -17.13
N ALA A 45 4.12 -6.41 -16.99
CA ALA A 45 5.19 -5.71 -17.70
C ALA A 45 6.51 -5.91 -16.94
N GLU A 46 7.61 -6.17 -17.64
CA GLU A 46 8.96 -6.20 -17.05
C GLU A 46 9.24 -4.84 -16.40
N GLN A 47 9.08 -4.78 -15.08
CA GLN A 47 9.47 -3.64 -14.27
C GLN A 47 10.93 -3.82 -13.82
N PRO A 48 11.68 -2.72 -13.60
CA PRO A 48 12.97 -2.81 -12.94
C PRO A 48 12.84 -3.55 -11.60
N LEU A 49 13.83 -4.38 -11.26
CA LEU A 49 13.82 -5.16 -10.01
C LEU A 49 13.57 -4.29 -8.77
N GLU A 50 14.19 -3.12 -8.71
CA GLU A 50 14.03 -2.18 -7.59
C GLU A 50 12.57 -1.71 -7.41
N VAL A 51 11.83 -1.54 -8.51
CA VAL A 51 10.40 -1.20 -8.47
C VAL A 51 9.58 -2.38 -7.95
N GLU A 52 9.89 -3.59 -8.39
CA GLU A 52 9.22 -4.82 -7.94
C GLU A 52 9.45 -5.07 -6.43
N GLU A 53 10.68 -4.89 -5.98
CA GLU A 53 11.06 -5.02 -4.56
C GLU A 53 10.36 -3.96 -3.71
N ALA A 54 10.35 -2.69 -4.14
CA ALA A 54 9.68 -1.62 -3.41
C ALA A 54 8.16 -1.83 -3.35
N ARG A 55 7.53 -2.27 -4.45
CA ARG A 55 6.11 -2.62 -4.50
C ARG A 55 5.77 -3.78 -3.56
N SER A 56 6.60 -4.83 -3.58
CA SER A 56 6.45 -5.99 -2.70
C SER A 56 6.65 -5.64 -1.22
N ALA A 57 7.62 -4.78 -0.90
CA ALA A 57 7.82 -4.28 0.45
C ALA A 57 6.61 -3.47 0.94
N ALA A 58 6.08 -2.58 0.10
CA ALA A 58 4.86 -1.82 0.40
C ALA A 58 3.68 -2.76 0.67
N PHE A 59 3.48 -3.78 -0.17
CA PHE A 59 2.44 -4.79 0.02
C PHE A 59 2.54 -5.49 1.38
N MET A 60 3.74 -5.96 1.73
CA MET A 60 3.97 -6.71 2.95
C MET A 60 3.71 -5.86 4.19
N SER A 61 4.19 -4.60 4.21
CA SER A 61 3.92 -3.69 5.31
C SER A 61 2.44 -3.34 5.45
N ILE A 62 1.70 -3.18 4.34
CA ILE A 62 0.24 -3.00 4.37
C ILE A 62 -0.45 -4.21 4.99
N CYS A 63 -0.04 -5.42 4.60
CA CYS A 63 -0.58 -6.66 5.16
C CYS A 63 -0.27 -6.77 6.66
N GLU A 64 0.86 -6.29 7.14
CA GLU A 64 1.19 -6.27 8.57
C GLU A 64 0.26 -5.37 9.38
N VAL A 65 -0.02 -4.17 8.87
CA VAL A 65 -1.03 -3.28 9.48
C VAL A 65 -2.39 -3.98 9.50
N GLY A 66 -2.84 -4.53 8.36
CA GLY A 66 -4.13 -5.23 8.27
C GLY A 66 -4.23 -6.42 9.23
N LYS A 67 -3.17 -7.23 9.34
CA LYS A 67 -3.11 -8.35 10.29
C LYS A 67 -3.21 -7.87 11.74
N ALA A 68 -2.49 -6.81 12.10
CA ALA A 68 -2.50 -6.26 13.46
C ALA A 68 -3.86 -5.69 13.82
N LEU A 69 -4.48 -4.90 12.93
CA LEU A 69 -5.85 -4.39 13.11
C LEU A 69 -6.86 -5.52 13.30
N HIS A 70 -6.82 -6.55 12.44
CA HIS A 70 -7.74 -7.69 12.52
C HIS A 70 -7.61 -8.46 13.84
N ARG A 71 -6.44 -8.40 14.50
CA ARG A 71 -6.15 -9.07 15.77
C ARG A 71 -6.27 -8.15 17.00
N GLY A 72 -6.63 -6.89 16.82
CA GLY A 72 -6.64 -5.90 17.90
C GLY A 72 -5.25 -5.64 18.51
N GLN A 73 -4.18 -5.79 17.72
CA GLN A 73 -2.80 -5.55 18.14
C GLN A 73 -2.39 -4.08 17.93
N PRO A 74 -1.38 -3.57 18.67
CA PRO A 74 -0.85 -2.21 18.45
C PRO A 74 -0.36 -1.99 17.01
N THR A 75 -0.64 -0.81 16.45
CA THR A 75 -0.30 -0.46 15.06
C THR A 75 0.57 0.79 14.92
N ASP A 76 0.90 1.47 16.02
CA ASP A 76 1.57 2.77 16.00
C ASP A 76 2.91 2.75 15.24
N ALA A 77 3.66 1.64 15.33
CA ALA A 77 4.91 1.47 14.61
C ALA A 77 4.74 0.93 13.17
N LEU A 78 3.59 0.33 12.86
CA LEU A 78 3.32 -0.31 11.57
C LEU A 78 2.85 0.69 10.51
N TRP A 79 2.08 1.70 10.91
CA TRP A 79 1.60 2.75 9.99
C TRP A 79 2.76 3.52 9.34
N PRO A 80 3.74 4.07 10.09
CA PRO A 80 4.87 4.77 9.47
C PRO A 80 5.70 3.87 8.56
N ALA A 81 5.84 2.58 8.89
CA ALA A 81 6.56 1.62 8.06
C ALA A 81 5.85 1.38 6.71
N ALA A 82 4.54 1.15 6.73
CA ALA A 82 3.74 0.97 5.52
C ALA A 82 3.73 2.22 4.62
N VAL A 83 3.63 3.42 5.21
CA VAL A 83 3.71 4.69 4.48
C VAL A 83 5.10 4.86 3.87
N SER A 84 6.18 4.61 4.63
CA SER A 84 7.56 4.75 4.13
C SER A 84 7.87 3.79 2.98
N ALA A 85 7.44 2.53 3.06
CA ALA A 85 7.61 1.56 1.99
C ALA A 85 6.85 1.98 0.72
N SER A 86 5.61 2.44 0.88
CA SER A 86 4.79 2.93 -0.24
C SER A 86 5.34 4.21 -0.88
N GLN A 87 5.93 5.10 -0.08
CA GLN A 87 6.60 6.30 -0.57
C GLN A 87 7.87 5.98 -1.35
N ARG A 88 8.63 4.96 -0.93
CA ARG A 88 9.81 4.48 -1.68
C ARG A 88 9.40 3.94 -3.04
N TRP A 89 8.34 3.12 -3.10
CA TRP A 89 7.79 2.68 -4.38
C TRP A 89 7.41 3.86 -5.26
N LEU A 90 6.63 4.83 -4.73
CA LEU A 90 6.24 6.03 -5.46
C LEU A 90 7.43 6.84 -6.00
N ALA A 91 8.55 6.90 -5.27
CA ALA A 91 9.74 7.62 -5.70
C ALA A 91 10.44 6.96 -6.91
N LEU A 92 10.32 5.63 -7.07
CA LEU A 92 10.95 4.88 -8.16
C LEU A 92 10.12 4.85 -9.45
N VAL A 93 8.82 5.11 -9.35
CA VAL A 93 7.88 5.07 -10.49
C VAL A 93 7.41 6.45 -10.95
N LYS A 94 7.93 7.51 -10.32
CA LYS A 94 7.62 8.93 -10.61
C LYS A 94 8.36 9.47 -11.81
#